data_AF-A0A833EQ92-F1
#
_entry.id   AF-A0A833EQ92-F1
#
_cell.length_a   1.000
_cell.length_b   1.000
_cell.length_c   1.000
_cell.angle_alpha   90.00
_cell.angle_beta   90.00
_cell.angle_gamma   90.00
#
_symmetry.space_group_name_H-M   'P 1'
#
loop_
_entity.id
_entity.type
_entity.pdbx_description
1 polymer ?
#
loop_
_entity_poly.entity_id
_entity_poly.type
_entity_poly.pdbx_seq_one_letter_code
_entity_poly.pdbx_strand_id
1 'polypeptide(L)'
;MPAQSSRKNKAIGMIYLNFIIHHAGGILTNTQVSWRTIAHDTNSILDVYRKYVLPMVALPLICKFIGFSLVGYTLPYTNSIIRIPLEQGLKDGLATYVLVLVFFYIFALINKKAIEKHNLTISLNRSFKLVAFSSTPVCLAGILFLFPGFSQLVIFGAAYAIYLFYQGIVEIVDESGNKAITIIVAAIGVVLLFWISLELLLNEFVRSFPA
;
A
#
# COMPACT_ATOMS: atom_id res chain seq x y z
N MET A 1 -22.58 17.84 27.22
CA MET A 1 -21.79 18.14 26.00
C MET A 1 -21.13 16.93 25.27
N PRO A 2 -21.52 15.63 25.42
CA PRO A 2 -20.91 14.51 24.66
C PRO A 2 -21.53 14.24 23.26
N ALA A 3 -22.71 14.78 22.95
CA ALA A 3 -23.41 14.49 21.68
C ALA A 3 -22.78 15.17 20.45
N GLN A 4 -22.10 16.30 20.63
CA GLN A 4 -21.53 17.11 19.54
C GLN A 4 -20.17 16.58 19.06
N SER A 5 -19.36 16.02 19.96
CA SER A 5 -18.12 15.31 19.60
C SER A 5 -18.40 14.01 18.85
N SER A 6 -19.43 13.26 19.27
CA SER A 6 -19.87 12.02 18.59
C SER A 6 -20.37 12.29 17.15
N ARG A 7 -21.19 13.33 16.92
CA ARG A 7 -21.61 13.72 15.57
C ARG A 7 -20.44 14.18 14.69
N LYS A 8 -19.52 14.95 15.24
CA LYS A 8 -18.34 15.45 14.49
C LYS A 8 -17.42 14.29 14.09
N ASN A 9 -17.17 13.34 14.99
CA ASN A 9 -16.38 12.14 14.69
C ASN A 9 -17.05 11.25 13.64
N LYS A 10 -18.36 11.06 13.71
CA LYS A 10 -19.12 10.30 12.71
C LYS A 10 -19.07 10.97 11.33
N ALA A 11 -19.19 12.30 11.28
CA ALA A 11 -19.06 13.07 10.04
C ALA A 11 -17.65 12.98 9.44
N ILE A 12 -16.61 13.10 10.27
CA ILE A 12 -15.20 12.96 9.84
C ILE A 12 -14.94 11.55 9.28
N GLY A 13 -15.40 10.51 9.99
CA GLY A 13 -15.28 9.14 9.52
C GLY A 13 -15.98 8.90 8.19
N MET A 14 -17.18 9.47 7.99
CA MET A 14 -17.93 9.36 6.75
C MET A 14 -17.24 10.09 5.58
N ILE A 15 -16.58 11.22 5.85
CA ILE A 15 -15.76 11.93 4.86
C ILE A 15 -14.57 11.06 4.42
N TYR A 16 -13.86 10.43 5.34
CA TYR A 16 -12.74 9.53 5.00
C TYR A 16 -13.21 8.30 4.24
N LEU A 17 -14.31 7.69 4.67
CA LEU A 17 -14.89 6.53 3.99
C LEU A 17 -15.27 6.88 2.55
N ASN A 18 -15.97 7.99 2.34
CA ASN A 18 -16.33 8.47 1.01
C ASN A 18 -15.09 8.80 0.18
N PHE A 19 -14.05 9.39 0.78
CA PHE A 19 -12.80 9.66 0.09
C PHE A 19 -12.14 8.37 -0.41
N ILE A 20 -12.06 7.34 0.43
CA ILE A 20 -11.50 6.04 0.06
C ILE A 20 -12.35 5.37 -1.02
N ILE A 21 -13.66 5.27 -0.82
CA ILE A 21 -14.57 4.60 -1.76
C ILE A 21 -14.54 5.28 -3.12
N HIS A 22 -14.59 6.61 -3.16
CA HIS A 22 -14.56 7.37 -4.40
C HIS A 22 -13.27 7.14 -5.18
N HIS A 23 -12.11 7.26 -4.53
CA HIS A 23 -10.82 7.12 -5.21
C HIS A 23 -10.48 5.66 -5.51
N ALA A 24 -10.71 4.73 -4.58
CA ALA A 24 -10.45 3.32 -4.79
C ALA A 24 -11.41 2.72 -5.82
N GLY A 25 -12.71 3.01 -5.73
CA GLY A 25 -13.69 2.55 -6.73
C GLY A 25 -13.43 3.16 -8.11
N GLY A 26 -13.15 4.47 -8.14
CA GLY A 26 -12.86 5.19 -9.39
C GLY A 26 -11.60 4.67 -10.08
N ILE A 27 -10.50 4.48 -9.35
CA ILE A 27 -9.24 4.09 -9.98
C ILE A 27 -9.26 2.67 -10.55
N LEU A 28 -10.08 1.78 -9.96
CA LEU A 28 -10.27 0.40 -10.41
C LEU A 28 -11.24 0.29 -11.60
N THR A 29 -12.21 1.20 -11.73
CA THR A 29 -13.28 1.12 -12.75
C THR A 29 -13.06 2.07 -13.92
N ASN A 30 -12.63 3.30 -13.64
CA ASN A 30 -12.39 4.34 -14.63
C ASN A 30 -11.04 5.03 -14.35
N THR A 31 -9.98 4.28 -14.63
CA THR A 31 -8.59 4.62 -14.29
C THR A 31 -8.15 5.97 -14.88
N GLN A 32 -8.43 6.24 -16.16
CA GLN A 32 -8.00 7.49 -16.81
C GLN A 32 -8.67 8.73 -16.20
N VAL A 33 -10.00 8.70 -16.02
CA VAL A 33 -10.74 9.83 -15.43
C VAL A 33 -10.30 10.07 -13.99
N SER A 34 -10.02 9.00 -13.25
CA SER A 34 -9.54 9.09 -11.86
C SER A 34 -8.15 9.71 -11.78
N TRP A 35 -7.22 9.30 -12.65
CA TRP A 35 -5.88 9.90 -12.69
C TRP A 35 -5.91 11.38 -13.06
N ARG A 36 -6.78 11.81 -13.98
CA ARG A 36 -7.00 13.24 -14.26
C ARG A 36 -7.47 14.00 -13.03
N THR A 37 -8.43 13.43 -12.30
CA THR A 37 -8.96 14.03 -11.08
C THR A 37 -7.86 14.15 -10.02
N ILE A 38 -7.05 13.10 -9.83
CA ILE A 38 -5.93 13.07 -8.88
C ILE A 38 -4.82 14.06 -9.27
N ALA A 39 -4.57 14.24 -10.57
CA ALA A 39 -3.57 15.17 -11.08
C ALA A 39 -3.92 16.65 -10.78
N HIS A 40 -5.21 16.98 -10.78
CA HIS A 40 -5.73 18.33 -10.50
C HIS A 40 -6.08 18.56 -9.03
N ASP A 41 -6.16 17.49 -8.25
CA ASP A 41 -6.44 17.57 -6.83
C ASP A 41 -5.30 18.28 -6.07
N THR A 42 -5.66 19.23 -5.22
CA THR A 42 -4.74 20.06 -4.42
C THR A 42 -4.45 19.48 -3.05
N ASN A 43 -4.97 18.29 -2.71
CA ASN A 43 -4.69 17.63 -1.43
C ASN A 43 -3.17 17.57 -1.16
N SER A 44 -2.78 17.89 0.07
CA SER A 44 -1.40 17.80 0.53
C SER A 44 -0.98 16.34 0.72
N ILE A 45 0.33 16.09 0.78
CA ILE A 45 0.87 14.76 1.15
C ILE A 45 0.26 14.30 2.47
N LEU A 46 0.18 15.19 3.47
CA LEU A 46 -0.36 14.89 4.80
C LEU A 46 -1.84 14.48 4.74
N ASP A 47 -2.63 15.15 3.90
CA ASP A 47 -4.04 14.80 3.70
C ASP A 47 -4.18 13.40 3.10
N VAL A 48 -3.46 13.10 2.03
CA VAL A 48 -3.51 11.77 1.38
C VAL A 48 -2.99 10.71 2.34
N TYR A 49 -1.95 11.01 3.10
CA TYR A 49 -1.39 10.09 4.09
C TYR A 49 -2.42 9.71 5.16
N ARG A 50 -3.09 10.71 5.76
CA ARG A 50 -4.08 10.53 6.82
C ARG A 50 -5.39 9.93 6.35
N LYS A 51 -5.91 10.41 5.22
CA LYS A 51 -7.24 10.03 4.72
C LYS A 51 -7.23 8.72 3.95
N TYR A 52 -6.08 8.33 3.39
CA TYR A 52 -5.98 7.22 2.46
C TYR A 52 -4.94 6.18 2.88
N VAL A 53 -3.67 6.55 3.01
CA VAL A 53 -2.58 5.57 3.18
C VAL A 53 -2.68 4.85 4.53
N LEU A 54 -2.88 5.58 5.63
CA LEU A 54 -3.03 5.01 6.98
C LEU A 54 -4.10 3.89 7.06
N PRO A 55 -5.37 4.12 6.65
CA PRO A 55 -6.38 3.06 6.68
C PRO A 55 -6.11 1.96 5.65
N MET A 56 -5.59 2.32 4.47
CA MET A 56 -5.34 1.37 3.40
C MET A 56 -4.20 0.38 3.71
N VAL A 57 -3.18 0.81 4.45
CA VAL A 57 -2.08 -0.05 4.94
C VAL A 57 -2.51 -0.87 6.17
N ALA A 58 -3.42 -0.34 7.00
CA ALA A 58 -3.92 -1.05 8.18
C ALA A 58 -4.75 -2.29 7.80
N LEU A 59 -5.54 -2.19 6.74
CA LEU A 59 -6.41 -3.27 6.25
C LEU A 59 -5.66 -4.59 5.99
N PRO A 60 -4.67 -4.66 5.08
CA PRO A 60 -3.96 -5.90 4.78
C PRO A 60 -3.21 -6.44 6.01
N LEU A 61 -2.75 -5.55 6.89
CA LEU A 61 -2.03 -5.93 8.10
C LEU A 61 -2.92 -6.62 9.12
N ILE A 62 -4.12 -6.09 9.35
CA ILE A 62 -5.12 -6.69 10.24
C ILE A 62 -5.56 -8.04 9.67
N CYS A 63 -5.83 -8.11 8.36
CA CYS A 63 -6.18 -9.37 7.69
C CYS A 63 -5.06 -10.40 7.80
N LYS A 64 -3.80 -10.00 7.61
CA LYS A 64 -2.63 -10.88 7.79
C LYS A 64 -2.48 -11.36 9.22
N PHE A 65 -2.59 -10.46 10.20
CA PHE A 65 -2.50 -10.83 11.62
C PHE A 65 -3.57 -11.86 11.99
N ILE A 66 -4.83 -11.63 11.60
CA ILE A 66 -5.95 -12.55 11.88
C ILE A 66 -5.75 -13.88 11.14
N GLY A 67 -5.48 -13.84 9.83
CA GLY A 67 -5.35 -15.05 9.02
C GLY A 67 -4.20 -15.94 9.49
N PHE A 68 -3.03 -15.38 9.75
CA PHE A 68 -1.86 -16.18 10.12
C PHE A 68 -1.80 -16.57 11.61
N SER A 69 -2.42 -15.78 12.51
CA SER A 69 -2.39 -16.08 13.96
C SER A 69 -3.59 -16.94 14.41
N LEU A 70 -4.78 -16.73 13.84
CA LEU A 70 -6.01 -17.43 14.25
C LEU A 70 -6.34 -18.62 13.34
N VAL A 71 -6.29 -18.45 12.02
CA VAL A 71 -6.54 -19.55 11.08
C VAL A 71 -5.30 -20.45 11.01
N GLY A 72 -4.13 -19.83 10.84
CA GLY A 72 -2.87 -20.53 10.62
C GLY A 72 -2.71 -20.94 9.16
N TYR A 73 -1.48 -21.22 8.77
CA TYR A 73 -1.17 -21.71 7.43
C TYR A 73 -0.77 -23.19 7.50
N THR A 74 -1.25 -23.97 6.53
CA THR A 74 -0.92 -25.38 6.42
C THR A 74 0.39 -25.52 5.68
N LEU A 75 1.35 -26.25 6.25
CA LEU A 75 2.57 -26.61 5.56
C LEU A 75 2.24 -27.65 4.46
N PRO A 76 2.61 -27.40 3.19
CA PRO A 76 2.28 -28.29 2.06
C PRO A 76 2.80 -29.73 2.21
N TYR A 77 3.88 -29.91 2.98
CA TYR A 77 4.59 -31.19 3.08
C TYR A 77 4.30 -32.00 4.35
N THR A 78 3.78 -31.35 5.40
CA THR A 78 3.60 -31.98 6.73
C THR A 78 2.13 -32.02 7.17
N ASN A 79 1.22 -31.38 6.43
CA ASN A 79 -0.18 -31.16 6.81
C ASN A 79 -0.37 -30.54 8.22
N SER A 80 0.71 -30.04 8.83
CA SER A 80 0.66 -29.39 10.13
C SER A 80 0.22 -27.95 9.95
N ILE A 81 -0.71 -27.53 10.79
CA ILE A 81 -1.18 -26.14 10.86
C ILE A 81 -0.22 -25.40 11.78
N ILE A 82 0.52 -24.46 11.22
CA ILE A 82 1.36 -23.55 12.00
C ILE A 82 0.57 -22.26 12.20
N ARG A 83 0.56 -21.80 13.45
CA ARG A 83 -0.02 -20.51 13.83
C ARG A 83 1.10 -19.62 14.36
N ILE A 84 1.07 -18.37 13.94
CA ILE A 84 1.97 -17.37 14.51
C ILE A 84 1.48 -17.05 15.93
N PRO A 85 2.34 -17.11 16.97
CA PRO A 85 1.97 -16.70 18.31
C PRO A 85 1.43 -15.27 18.31
N LEU A 86 0.35 -15.02 19.06
CA LEU A 86 -0.32 -13.71 19.07
C LEU A 86 0.61 -12.55 19.45
N GLU A 87 1.50 -12.78 20.42
CA GLU A 87 2.49 -11.80 20.84
C GLU A 87 3.44 -11.42 19.70
N GLN A 88 3.99 -12.42 19.02
CA GLN A 88 4.89 -12.22 17.90
C GLN A 88 4.17 -11.54 16.73
N GLY A 89 2.97 -12.02 16.38
CA GLY A 89 2.17 -11.44 15.30
C GLY A 89 1.82 -9.96 15.54
N LEU A 90 1.60 -9.56 16.80
CA LEU A 90 1.32 -8.17 17.14
C LEU A 90 2.57 -7.29 17.02
N LYS A 91 3.71 -7.76 17.51
CA LYS A 91 5.00 -7.06 17.40
C LYS A 91 5.40 -6.88 15.93
N ASP A 92 5.38 -7.97 15.17
CA ASP A 92 5.69 -7.97 13.73
C ASP A 92 4.71 -7.09 12.95
N GLY A 93 3.42 -7.16 13.32
CA GLY A 93 2.37 -6.36 12.73
C GLY A 93 2.66 -4.86 12.89
N LEU A 94 2.90 -4.43 14.13
CA LEU A 94 3.16 -3.01 14.44
C LEU A 94 4.45 -2.51 13.79
N ALA A 95 5.53 -3.30 13.83
CA ALA A 95 6.80 -2.96 13.17
C ALA A 95 6.61 -2.81 11.65
N THR A 96 5.92 -3.77 11.03
CA THR A 96 5.58 -3.72 9.60
C THR A 96 4.75 -2.49 9.26
N TYR A 97 3.78 -2.13 10.10
CA TYR A 97 2.92 -0.97 9.88
C TYR A 97 3.74 0.31 9.72
N VAL A 98 4.63 0.58 10.69
CA VAL A 98 5.46 1.78 10.70
C VAL A 98 6.43 1.78 9.52
N LEU A 99 7.07 0.64 9.24
CA LEU A 99 8.04 0.54 8.15
C LEU A 99 7.40 0.74 6.77
N VAL A 100 6.23 0.16 6.53
CA VAL A 100 5.48 0.37 5.28
C VAL A 100 5.07 1.83 5.14
N LEU A 101 4.55 2.44 6.20
CA LEU A 101 4.21 3.87 6.20
C LEU A 101 5.41 4.75 5.81
N VAL A 102 6.58 4.53 6.42
CA VAL A 102 7.82 5.24 6.06
C VAL A 102 8.21 4.95 4.60
N PHE A 103 8.07 3.70 4.16
CA PHE A 103 8.39 3.29 2.80
C PHE A 103 7.55 4.03 1.75
N PHE A 104 6.25 4.27 1.96
CA PHE A 104 5.44 5.04 0.99
C PHE A 104 6.05 6.41 0.67
N TYR A 105 6.56 7.11 1.69
CA TYR A 105 7.17 8.43 1.51
C TYR A 105 8.55 8.33 0.84
N ILE A 106 9.39 7.38 1.28
CA ILE A 106 10.70 7.13 0.68
C ILE A 106 10.55 6.69 -0.79
N PHE A 107 9.58 5.82 -1.07
CA PHE A 107 9.31 5.31 -2.40
C PHE A 107 8.83 6.43 -3.33
N ALA A 108 8.03 7.39 -2.84
CA ALA A 108 7.70 8.60 -3.60
C ALA A 108 8.95 9.45 -3.90
N LEU A 109 9.86 9.62 -2.94
CA LEU A 109 11.12 10.34 -3.18
C LEU A 109 12.00 9.64 -4.22
N ILE A 110 12.13 8.33 -4.14
CA ILE A 110 12.89 7.52 -5.10
C ILE A 110 12.27 7.62 -6.49
N ASN A 111 10.94 7.50 -6.60
CA ASN A 111 10.24 7.62 -7.87
C ASN A 111 10.37 9.02 -8.47
N LYS A 112 10.24 10.08 -7.67
CA LYS A 112 10.51 11.45 -8.12
C LYS A 112 11.91 11.55 -8.73
N LYS A 113 12.95 11.07 -8.04
CA LYS A 113 14.32 11.08 -8.56
C LYS A 113 14.50 10.22 -9.82
N ALA A 114 13.83 9.06 -9.88
CA ALA A 114 13.86 8.20 -11.05
C ALA A 114 13.24 8.90 -12.27
N ILE A 115 12.12 9.61 -12.08
CA ILE A 115 11.47 10.42 -13.12
C ILE A 115 12.38 11.58 -13.54
N GLU A 116 12.96 12.32 -12.60
CA GLU A 116 13.85 13.46 -12.87
C GLU A 116 15.11 13.06 -13.65
N LYS A 117 15.63 11.85 -13.45
CA LYS A 117 16.76 11.30 -14.22
C LYS A 117 16.49 11.21 -15.72
N HIS A 118 15.22 11.17 -16.12
CA HIS A 118 14.80 11.06 -17.52
C HIS A 118 14.42 12.42 -18.15
N ASN A 119 14.84 13.54 -17.56
CA ASN A 119 14.50 14.92 -17.95
C ASN A 119 12.99 15.23 -17.84
N LEU A 120 12.29 14.52 -16.95
CA LEU A 120 10.88 14.74 -16.65
C LEU A 120 10.75 15.47 -15.32
N THR A 121 9.72 16.30 -15.16
CA THR A 121 9.52 17.06 -13.92
C THR A 121 8.26 16.61 -13.21
N ILE A 122 8.37 16.34 -11.92
CA ILE A 122 7.23 15.97 -11.08
C ILE A 122 7.43 16.53 -9.67
N SER A 123 6.38 17.12 -9.10
CA SER A 123 6.42 17.54 -7.70
C SER A 123 6.36 16.33 -6.77
N LEU A 124 6.92 16.46 -5.56
CA LEU A 124 6.88 15.38 -4.57
C LEU A 124 5.44 14.98 -4.21
N ASN A 125 4.53 15.96 -4.14
CA ASN A 125 3.12 15.69 -3.87
C ASN A 125 2.48 14.82 -4.95
N ARG A 126 2.72 15.12 -6.24
CA ARG A 126 2.23 14.30 -7.36
C ARG A 126 2.84 12.91 -7.37
N SER A 127 4.14 12.77 -7.10
CA SER A 127 4.80 11.46 -7.02
C SER A 127 4.28 10.63 -5.84
N PHE A 128 4.00 11.26 -4.70
CA PHE A 128 3.38 10.59 -3.55
C PHE A 128 1.96 10.11 -3.86
N LYS A 129 1.14 10.93 -4.51
CA LYS A 129 -0.20 10.53 -4.97
C LYS A 129 -0.14 9.35 -5.95
N LEU A 130 0.79 9.40 -6.90
CA LEU A 130 1.02 8.31 -7.84
C LEU A 130 1.25 6.98 -7.11
N VAL A 131 2.19 6.95 -6.17
CA VAL A 131 2.50 5.76 -5.35
C VAL A 131 1.31 5.35 -4.48
N ALA A 132 0.69 6.30 -3.79
CA ALA A 132 -0.41 6.03 -2.87
C ALA A 132 -1.59 5.38 -3.58
N PHE A 133 -2.05 5.96 -4.67
CA PHE A 133 -3.23 5.49 -5.39
C PHE A 133 -2.95 4.25 -6.25
N SER A 134 -1.74 4.07 -6.79
CA SER A 134 -1.40 2.84 -7.52
C SER A 134 -1.32 1.61 -6.62
N SER A 135 -0.99 1.78 -5.33
CA SER A 135 -0.92 0.68 -4.36
C SER A 135 -2.28 0.08 -3.96
N THR A 136 -3.37 0.76 -4.31
CA THR A 136 -4.75 0.41 -3.94
C THR A 136 -5.12 -1.05 -4.20
N PRO A 137 -4.85 -1.63 -5.38
CA PRO A 137 -5.21 -3.02 -5.67
C PRO A 137 -4.48 -4.01 -4.78
N VAL A 138 -3.22 -3.74 -4.43
CA VAL A 138 -2.43 -4.60 -3.54
C VAL A 138 -3.00 -4.57 -2.11
N CYS A 139 -3.34 -3.38 -1.62
CA CYS A 139 -3.94 -3.24 -0.30
C CYS A 139 -5.29 -3.95 -0.20
N LEU A 140 -6.13 -3.84 -1.23
CA LEU A 140 -7.41 -4.55 -1.29
C LEU A 140 -7.21 -6.07 -1.44
N ALA A 141 -6.27 -6.49 -2.28
CA ALA A 141 -5.92 -7.90 -2.41
C ALA A 141 -5.41 -8.48 -1.09
N GLY A 142 -4.79 -7.67 -0.22
CA GLY A 142 -4.37 -8.11 1.11
C GLY A 142 -5.51 -8.53 2.04
N ILE A 143 -6.79 -8.29 1.71
CA ILE A 143 -7.94 -8.93 2.39
C ILE A 143 -7.83 -10.46 2.29
N LEU A 144 -7.27 -10.98 1.19
CA LEU A 144 -7.08 -12.41 0.96
C LEU A 144 -6.12 -13.04 1.98
N PHE A 145 -5.30 -12.25 2.69
CA PHE A 145 -4.49 -12.77 3.79
C PHE A 145 -5.32 -13.30 4.96
N LEU A 146 -6.61 -12.94 5.06
CA LEU A 146 -7.52 -13.51 6.04
C LEU A 146 -7.67 -15.04 5.87
N PHE A 147 -7.54 -15.52 4.64
CA PHE A 147 -7.56 -16.93 4.29
C PHE A 147 -6.22 -17.32 3.68
N PRO A 148 -5.25 -17.83 4.46
CA PRO A 148 -3.89 -18.08 3.99
C PRO A 148 -3.80 -18.90 2.69
N GLY A 149 -4.75 -19.81 2.43
CA GLY A 149 -4.83 -20.60 1.20
C GLY A 149 -5.14 -19.80 -0.08
N PHE A 150 -5.63 -18.55 0.04
CA PHE A 150 -5.86 -17.64 -1.09
C PHE A 150 -4.79 -16.54 -1.18
N SER A 151 -3.78 -16.56 -0.30
CA SER A 151 -2.76 -15.50 -0.25
C SER A 151 -1.95 -15.39 -1.55
N GLN A 152 -1.80 -16.46 -2.33
CA GLN A 152 -1.13 -16.40 -3.63
C GLN A 152 -1.87 -15.53 -4.65
N LEU A 153 -3.19 -15.38 -4.53
CA LEU A 153 -3.98 -14.55 -5.44
C LEU A 153 -3.68 -13.04 -5.31
N VAL A 154 -2.94 -12.63 -4.27
CA VAL A 154 -2.45 -11.25 -4.11
C VAL A 154 -1.57 -10.82 -5.29
N ILE A 155 -0.96 -11.77 -6.01
CA ILE A 155 -0.18 -11.50 -7.22
C ILE A 155 -1.00 -10.78 -8.31
N PHE A 156 -2.30 -11.04 -8.41
CA PHE A 156 -3.18 -10.34 -9.35
C PHE A 156 -3.38 -8.87 -8.95
N GLY A 157 -3.49 -8.60 -7.64
CA GLY A 157 -3.49 -7.24 -7.11
C GLY A 157 -2.18 -6.52 -7.42
N ALA A 158 -1.04 -7.19 -7.25
CA ALA A 158 0.27 -6.63 -7.59
C ALA A 158 0.41 -6.33 -9.08
N ALA A 159 -0.01 -7.26 -9.95
CA ALA A 159 0.00 -7.04 -11.40
C ALA A 159 -0.87 -5.85 -11.80
N TYR A 160 -2.06 -5.71 -11.21
CA TYR A 160 -2.93 -4.57 -11.50
C TYR A 160 -2.39 -3.25 -10.94
N ALA A 161 -1.70 -3.26 -9.78
CA ALA A 161 -1.02 -2.09 -9.25
C ALA A 161 0.10 -1.59 -10.18
N ILE A 162 0.85 -2.49 -10.81
CA ILE A 162 1.86 -2.13 -11.83
C ILE A 162 1.18 -1.44 -13.03
N TYR A 163 0.07 -1.99 -13.49
CA TYR A 163 -0.72 -1.38 -14.57
C TYR A 163 -1.23 0.03 -14.19
N LEU A 164 -1.79 0.19 -12.98
CA LEU A 164 -2.23 1.50 -12.50
C LEU A 164 -1.08 2.48 -12.38
N PHE A 165 0.09 2.04 -11.92
CA PHE A 165 1.27 2.87 -11.82
C PHE A 165 1.75 3.35 -13.19
N TYR A 166 1.72 2.49 -14.22
CA TYR A 166 1.97 2.90 -15.61
C TYR A 166 0.99 3.97 -16.09
N GLN A 167 -0.32 3.74 -15.90
CA GLN A 167 -1.35 4.71 -16.28
C GLN A 167 -1.16 6.05 -15.55
N GLY A 168 -0.79 6.01 -14.27
CA GLY A 168 -0.51 7.22 -13.50
C GLY A 168 0.72 7.97 -13.99
N ILE A 169 1.79 7.28 -14.44
CA ILE A 169 2.93 7.93 -15.09
C ILE A 169 2.48 8.61 -16.38
N VAL A 170 1.74 7.89 -17.24
CA VAL A 170 1.26 8.43 -18.51
C VAL A 170 0.41 9.68 -18.29
N GLU A 171 -0.48 9.69 -17.31
CA GLU A 171 -1.40 10.83 -17.11
C GLU A 171 -0.78 11.99 -16.29
N ILE A 172 0.08 11.71 -15.29
CA ILE A 172 0.63 12.74 -14.38
C ILE A 172 1.93 13.33 -14.91
N VAL A 173 2.75 12.50 -15.56
CA VAL A 173 4.08 12.87 -16.08
C VAL A 173 4.03 13.18 -17.58
N ASP A 174 2.94 12.84 -18.26
CA ASP A 174 2.76 13.02 -19.71
C ASP A 174 3.85 12.32 -20.53
N GLU A 175 4.30 11.15 -20.06
CA GLU A 175 5.30 10.33 -20.74
C GLU A 175 4.78 8.91 -20.93
N SER A 176 4.80 8.45 -22.18
CA SER A 176 4.46 7.08 -22.55
C SER A 176 5.61 6.44 -23.35
N GLY A 177 5.77 5.12 -23.23
CA GLY A 177 6.81 4.37 -23.95
C GLY A 177 8.01 3.97 -23.09
N ASN A 178 9.21 3.93 -23.69
CA ASN A 178 10.39 3.27 -23.09
C ASN A 178 10.83 3.88 -21.75
N LYS A 179 10.71 5.19 -21.56
CA LYS A 179 11.09 5.84 -20.30
C LYS A 179 10.13 5.45 -19.16
N ALA A 180 8.82 5.45 -19.43
CA ALA A 180 7.82 5.01 -18.46
C ALA A 180 8.05 3.56 -18.03
N ILE A 181 8.35 2.67 -18.99
CA ILE A 181 8.70 1.26 -18.71
C ILE A 181 9.96 1.18 -17.83
N THR A 182 11.00 1.96 -18.14
CA THR A 182 12.25 1.98 -17.35
C THR A 182 11.99 2.40 -15.90
N ILE A 183 11.16 3.43 -15.70
CA ILE A 183 10.76 3.90 -14.36
C ILE A 183 10.00 2.81 -13.61
N ILE A 184 9.10 2.09 -14.27
CA ILE A 184 8.35 0.97 -13.67
C ILE A 184 9.28 -0.16 -13.25
N VAL A 185 10.21 -0.57 -14.12
CA VAL A 185 11.15 -1.64 -13.81
C VAL A 185 12.01 -1.26 -12.60
N ALA A 186 12.49 -0.01 -12.54
CA ALA A 186 13.19 0.50 -11.37
C ALA A 186 12.31 0.50 -10.11
N ALA A 187 11.05 0.91 -10.24
CA ALA A 187 10.08 0.92 -9.14
C ALA A 187 9.81 -0.49 -8.60
N ILE A 188 9.63 -1.48 -9.46
CA ILE A 188 9.49 -2.90 -9.10
C ILE A 188 10.74 -3.37 -8.34
N GLY A 189 11.93 -3.06 -8.84
CA GLY A 189 13.19 -3.39 -8.17
C GLY A 189 13.26 -2.84 -6.75
N VAL A 190 12.85 -1.57 -6.55
CA VAL A 190 12.82 -0.94 -5.22
C VAL A 190 11.81 -1.61 -4.29
N VAL A 191 10.63 -1.99 -4.78
CA VAL A 191 9.63 -2.70 -3.99
C VAL A 191 10.13 -4.09 -3.57
N LEU A 192 10.79 -4.82 -4.48
CA LEU A 192 11.39 -6.13 -4.17
C LEU A 192 12.51 -6.01 -3.14
N LEU A 193 13.40 -5.02 -3.28
CA LEU A 193 14.45 -4.74 -2.31
C LEU A 193 13.88 -4.38 -0.93
N PHE A 194 12.82 -3.58 -0.91
CA PHE A 194 12.12 -3.27 0.34
C PHE A 194 11.52 -4.51 0.97
N TRP A 195 10.87 -5.37 0.19
CA TRP A 195 10.28 -6.62 0.69
C TRP A 195 11.33 -7.52 1.34
N ILE A 196 12.46 -7.76 0.66
CA ILE A 196 13.57 -8.55 1.20
C ILE A 196 14.15 -7.90 2.46
N SER A 197 14.38 -6.58 2.44
CA SER A 197 14.92 -5.85 3.59
C SER A 197 13.96 -5.91 4.79
N LEU A 198 12.66 -5.82 4.55
CA LEU A 198 11.63 -5.90 5.57
C LEU A 198 11.65 -7.27 6.25
N GLU A 199 11.68 -8.36 5.49
CA GLU A 199 11.76 -9.72 6.04
C GLU A 199 13.03 -9.94 6.87
N LEU A 200 14.18 -9.46 6.38
CA LEU A 200 15.45 -9.52 7.13
C LEU A 200 15.37 -8.75 8.45
N LEU A 201 14.85 -7.52 8.43
CA LEU A 201 14.70 -6.69 9.62
C LEU A 201 13.74 -7.31 10.64
N LEU A 202 12.62 -7.86 10.19
CA LEU A 202 11.67 -8.54 11.07
C LEU A 202 12.28 -9.81 11.68
N ASN A 203 13.03 -10.59 10.90
CA ASN A 203 13.69 -11.79 11.41
C ASN A 203 14.76 -11.46 12.48
N GLU A 204 15.56 -10.42 12.26
CA GLU A 204 16.52 -9.94 13.27
C GLU A 204 15.80 -9.37 14.50
N PHE A 205 14.72 -8.61 14.31
CA PHE A 205 13.91 -8.09 15.40
C PHE A 205 13.33 -9.21 16.28
N VAL A 206 12.79 -10.27 15.67
CA VAL A 206 12.27 -11.45 16.39
C VAL A 206 13.39 -12.16 17.17
N ARG A 207 14.57 -12.35 16.57
CA ARG A 207 15.72 -12.96 17.27
C ARG A 207 16.19 -12.16 18.48
N SER A 208 16.04 -10.83 18.44
CA SER A 208 16.46 -9.95 19.54
C SER A 208 15.61 -10.12 20.82
N PHE A 209 14.45 -10.77 20.75
CA PHE A 209 13.61 -11.07 21.91
C PHE A 209 13.43 -12.59 22.03
N PRO A 210 14.39 -13.31 22.67
CA PRO A 210 14.19 -14.73 22.94
C PRO A 210 12.96 -14.93 23.83
N ALA A 211 12.17 -15.96 23.47
CA ALA A 211 10.99 -16.41 24.23
C ALA A 211 11.38 -16.96 25.61
#